data_AF-A0A4U3FHX1-F1
#
_entry.id   AF-A0A4U3FHX1-F1
#
_cell.length_a   1.000
_cell.length_b   1.000
_cell.length_c   1.000
_cell.angle_alpha   90.00
_cell.angle_beta   90.00
_cell.angle_gamma   90.00
#
_symmetry.space_group_name_H-M   'P 1'
#
loop_
_entity.id
_entity.type
_entity.pdbx_description
1 polymer ?
#
loop_
_entity_poly.entity_id
_entity_poly.type
_entity_poly.pdbx_seq_one_letter_code
_entity_poly.pdbx_strand_id
1 'polypeptide(L)'
;MNRERAVQLVGTIVTSLVLLLIPLITTIDYPIWYYIGLVILIGIAIYREVTYKRYEKKFYQKWHEARKRGFAFNMIWQSIRTALVLLAIIAIFQLFSYGSTWSEWLTLFTPTTLIAIVIIIVTVGIIAGIYSWTENEKRYNDMKQD
;
A
#
# COMPACT_ATOMS: atom_id res chain seq x y z
N MET A 1 -19.81 -3.70 19.21
CA MET A 1 -19.18 -3.18 17.97
C MET A 1 -19.62 -1.73 17.84
N ASN A 2 -18.68 -0.77 17.85
CA ASN A 2 -19.03 0.66 17.80
C ASN A 2 -19.66 1.00 16.44
N ARG A 3 -20.59 1.96 16.40
CA ARG A 3 -21.32 2.38 15.19
C ARG A 3 -20.39 2.69 14.01
N GLU A 4 -19.25 3.32 14.28
CA GLU A 4 -18.21 3.63 13.29
C GLU A 4 -17.60 2.38 12.65
N ARG A 5 -17.43 1.29 13.41
CA ARG A 5 -16.87 0.02 12.90
C ARG A 5 -17.86 -0.72 12.02
N ALA A 6 -19.15 -0.65 12.36
CA ALA A 6 -20.20 -1.18 11.50
C ALA A 6 -20.20 -0.45 10.15
N VAL A 7 -20.04 0.87 10.15
CA VAL A 7 -19.93 1.66 8.91
C VAL A 7 -18.67 1.30 8.12
N GLN A 8 -17.51 1.13 8.76
CA GLN A 8 -16.26 0.72 8.09
C GLN A 8 -16.36 -0.68 7.47
N LEU A 9 -16.95 -1.64 8.18
CA LEU A 9 -17.20 -2.98 7.67
C LEU A 9 -18.16 -2.96 6.49
N VAL A 10 -19.28 -2.23 6.60
CA VAL A 10 -20.24 -2.08 5.50
C VAL A 10 -19.58 -1.42 4.29
N GLY A 11 -18.80 -0.36 4.49
CA GLY A 11 -18.04 0.28 3.42
C GLY A 11 -17.05 -0.66 2.74
N THR A 12 -16.36 -1.51 3.52
CA THR A 12 -15.45 -2.53 3.00
C THR A 12 -16.19 -3.56 2.15
N ILE A 13 -17.35 -4.05 2.63
CA ILE A 13 -18.20 -5.00 1.90
C ILE A 13 -18.70 -4.39 0.60
N VAL A 14 -19.26 -3.17 0.64
CA VAL A 14 -19.78 -2.47 -0.54
C VAL A 14 -18.68 -2.25 -1.57
N THR A 15 -17.49 -1.79 -1.14
CA THR A 15 -16.34 -1.60 -2.04
C THR A 15 -15.90 -2.92 -2.66
N SER A 16 -15.86 -4.01 -1.86
CA SER A 16 -15.49 -5.34 -2.33
C SER A 16 -16.48 -5.86 -3.40
N LEU A 17 -17.78 -5.64 -3.20
CA LEU A 17 -18.81 -5.99 -4.18
C LEU A 17 -18.65 -5.19 -5.47
N VAL A 18 -18.42 -3.87 -5.37
CA VAL A 18 -18.17 -3.04 -6.56
C VAL A 18 -16.97 -3.55 -7.35
N LEU A 19 -15.85 -3.86 -6.67
CA LEU A 19 -14.67 -4.42 -7.33
C LEU A 19 -14.99 -5.76 -8.01
N LEU A 20 -15.75 -6.65 -7.37
CA LEU A 20 -16.17 -7.93 -7.98
C LEU A 20 -16.99 -7.75 -9.27
N LEU A 21 -17.70 -6.63 -9.43
CA LEU A 21 -18.53 -6.33 -10.59
C LEU A 21 -17.75 -5.68 -11.76
N ILE A 22 -16.56 -5.11 -11.52
CA ILE A 22 -15.77 -4.45 -12.58
C ILE A 22 -15.51 -5.39 -13.78
N PRO A 23 -15.07 -6.64 -13.61
CA PRO A 23 -14.82 -7.55 -14.74
C PRO A 23 -16.08 -7.90 -15.56
N LEU A 24 -17.30 -7.64 -15.03
CA LEU A 24 -18.54 -7.88 -15.76
C LEU A 24 -18.89 -6.75 -16.74
N ILE A 25 -18.35 -5.55 -16.50
CA ILE A 25 -18.61 -4.34 -17.31
C ILE A 25 -17.39 -3.86 -18.10
N THR A 26 -16.20 -4.37 -17.78
CA THR A 26 -14.95 -4.08 -18.48
C THR A 26 -14.27 -5.37 -18.92
N THR A 27 -13.71 -5.38 -20.13
CA THR A 27 -12.81 -6.46 -20.57
C THR A 27 -11.48 -6.35 -19.84
N ILE A 28 -11.19 -7.32 -18.98
CA ILE A 28 -9.89 -7.45 -18.29
C ILE A 28 -9.12 -8.57 -18.97
N ASP A 29 -7.92 -8.26 -19.49
CA ASP A 29 -7.09 -9.21 -20.25
C ASP A 29 -6.70 -10.45 -19.43
N TYR A 30 -6.55 -10.29 -18.11
CA TYR A 30 -6.14 -11.35 -17.20
C TYR A 30 -7.07 -11.48 -15.97
N PRO A 31 -8.28 -12.03 -16.14
CA PRO A 31 -9.30 -12.05 -15.09
C PRO A 31 -8.90 -12.92 -13.88
N ILE A 32 -8.11 -13.98 -14.09
CA ILE A 32 -7.64 -14.85 -12.99
C ILE A 32 -6.77 -14.06 -12.01
N TRP A 33 -5.79 -13.29 -12.50
CA TRP A 33 -4.91 -12.48 -11.66
C TRP A 33 -5.66 -11.36 -10.94
N TYR A 34 -6.67 -10.79 -11.60
CA TYR A 34 -7.58 -9.83 -10.99
C TYR A 34 -8.29 -10.42 -9.77
N TYR A 35 -8.91 -11.60 -9.91
CA TYR A 35 -9.63 -12.23 -8.79
C TYR A 35 -8.69 -12.67 -7.66
N ILE A 36 -7.49 -13.18 -7.96
CA ILE A 36 -6.49 -13.52 -6.94
C ILE A 36 -6.12 -12.27 -6.13
N GLY A 37 -5.77 -11.17 -6.80
CA GLY A 37 -5.45 -9.91 -6.13
C GLY A 37 -6.61 -9.40 -5.29
N LEU A 38 -7.83 -9.51 -5.80
CA LEU A 38 -9.04 -9.08 -5.11
C LEU A 38 -9.30 -9.89 -3.84
N VAL A 39 -9.19 -11.22 -3.89
CA VAL A 39 -9.34 -12.10 -2.71
C VAL A 39 -8.31 -11.74 -1.65
N ILE A 40 -7.05 -11.50 -2.04
CA ILE A 40 -5.99 -11.08 -1.12
C ILE A 40 -6.33 -9.73 -0.47
N LEU A 41 -6.76 -8.75 -1.25
CA LEU A 41 -7.13 -7.41 -0.75
C LEU A 41 -8.29 -7.47 0.25
N ILE A 42 -9.34 -8.22 -0.08
CA ILE A 42 -10.50 -8.43 0.79
C ILE A 42 -10.06 -9.11 2.09
N GLY A 43 -9.24 -10.17 1.99
CA GLY A 43 -8.71 -10.88 3.16
C GLY A 43 -7.90 -9.97 4.09
N ILE A 44 -7.03 -9.12 3.52
CA ILE A 44 -6.25 -8.13 4.28
C ILE A 44 -7.16 -7.11 4.97
N ALA A 45 -8.17 -6.60 4.26
CA ALA A 45 -9.12 -5.62 4.80
C ALA A 45 -9.90 -6.19 5.99
N ILE A 46 -10.48 -7.38 5.83
CA ILE A 46 -11.22 -8.07 6.90
C ILE A 46 -10.30 -8.37 8.10
N TYR A 47 -9.10 -8.91 7.84
CA TYR A 47 -8.15 -9.23 8.90
C TYR A 47 -7.75 -8.00 9.73
N ARG A 48 -7.56 -6.85 9.05
CA ARG A 48 -7.25 -5.57 9.68
C ARG A 48 -8.37 -5.10 10.60
N GLU A 49 -9.64 -5.19 10.15
CA GLU A 49 -10.81 -4.80 10.93
C GLU A 49 -10.99 -5.69 12.18
N VAL A 50 -10.88 -7.02 12.01
CA VAL A 50 -11.06 -7.97 13.13
C VAL A 50 -9.95 -7.84 14.18
N THR A 51 -8.72 -7.54 13.75
CA THR A 51 -7.54 -7.54 14.64
C THR A 51 -7.17 -6.13 15.14
N TYR A 52 -8.04 -5.14 14.93
CA TYR A 52 -7.75 -3.71 15.14
C TYR A 52 -7.11 -3.37 16.50
N LYS A 53 -7.69 -3.82 17.62
CA LYS A 53 -7.15 -3.54 18.97
C LYS A 53 -5.72 -4.06 19.16
N ARG A 54 -5.43 -5.23 18.58
CA ARG A 54 -4.08 -5.82 18.61
C ARG A 54 -3.12 -5.04 17.73
N TYR A 55 -3.61 -4.52 16.60
CA TYR A 55 -2.85 -3.64 15.71
C TYR A 55 -2.52 -2.30 16.37
N GLU A 56 -3.45 -1.69 17.12
CA GLU A 56 -3.18 -0.44 17.86
C GLU A 56 -2.11 -0.62 18.92
N LYS A 57 -2.23 -1.66 19.76
CA LYS A 57 -1.21 -1.92 20.80
C LYS A 57 0.17 -2.17 20.19
N LYS A 58 0.24 -2.97 19.11
CA LYS A 58 1.49 -3.21 18.37
C LYS A 58 2.01 -1.95 17.70
N PHE A 59 1.13 -1.13 17.13
CA PHE A 59 1.49 0.15 16.53
C PHE A 59 2.10 1.08 17.59
N TYR A 60 1.46 1.26 18.74
CA TYR A 60 1.95 2.13 19.80
C TYR A 60 3.34 1.71 20.27
N GLN A 61 3.54 0.43 20.59
CA GLN A 61 4.85 -0.09 21.01
C GLN A 61 5.92 0.14 19.93
N LYS A 62 5.62 -0.23 18.68
CA LYS A 62 6.56 -0.11 17.56
C LYS A 62 6.88 1.34 17.24
N TRP A 63 5.88 2.22 17.22
CA TRP A 63 6.04 3.63 16.92
C TRP A 63 6.79 4.35 18.05
N HIS A 64 6.52 3.99 19.32
CA HIS A 64 7.23 4.53 20.48
C HIS A 64 8.75 4.27 20.41
N GLU A 65 9.17 3.12 19.87
CA GLU A 65 10.58 2.84 19.61
C GLU A 65 11.08 3.56 18.35
N ALA A 66 10.30 3.56 17.28
CA ALA A 66 10.68 4.15 16.00
C ALA A 66 10.91 5.67 16.12
N ARG A 67 10.10 6.40 16.90
CA ARG A 67 10.28 7.85 17.11
C ARG A 67 11.62 8.21 17.73
N LYS A 68 12.24 7.31 18.52
CA LYS A 68 13.55 7.55 19.15
C LYS A 68 14.68 7.63 18.12
N ARG A 69 14.50 7.05 16.93
CA ARG A 69 15.47 7.09 15.82
C ARG A 69 15.42 8.41 15.04
N GLY A 70 14.43 9.26 15.31
CA GLY A 70 14.26 10.57 14.70
C GLY A 70 13.58 10.55 13.33
N PHE A 71 13.17 11.74 12.90
CA PHE A 71 12.44 11.98 11.66
C PHE A 71 13.20 11.48 10.42
N ALA A 72 14.46 11.91 10.26
CA ALA A 72 15.23 11.65 9.05
C ALA A 72 15.40 10.14 8.77
N PHE A 73 15.73 9.36 9.80
CA PHE A 73 15.89 7.91 9.66
C PHE A 73 14.58 7.23 9.24
N ASN A 74 13.47 7.54 9.90
CA ASN A 74 12.18 6.93 9.59
C ASN A 74 11.63 7.37 8.24
N MET A 75 11.82 8.64 7.88
CA MET A 75 11.47 9.17 6.56
C MET A 75 12.23 8.41 5.47
N ILE A 76 13.57 8.34 5.55
CA ILE A 76 14.40 7.62 4.57
C ILE A 76 13.99 6.15 4.47
N TRP A 77 13.81 5.48 5.61
CA TRP A 77 13.41 4.07 5.63
C TRP A 77 12.05 3.85 4.95
N GLN A 78 11.07 4.71 5.20
CA GLN A 78 9.76 4.63 4.57
C GLN A 78 9.81 4.98 3.09
N SER A 79 10.64 5.95 2.69
CA SER A 79 10.86 6.28 1.28
C SER A 79 11.44 5.10 0.51
N ILE A 80 12.48 4.45 1.04
CA ILE A 80 13.09 3.25 0.44
C ILE A 80 12.06 2.11 0.37
N ARG A 81 11.35 1.87 1.47
CA ARG A 81 10.32 0.83 1.50
C ARG A 81 9.23 1.07 0.45
N THR A 82 8.78 2.32 0.30
CA THR A 82 7.78 2.71 -0.70
C THR A 82 8.32 2.49 -2.11
N ALA A 83 9.56 2.91 -2.38
CA ALA A 83 10.21 2.70 -3.66
C ALA A 83 10.31 1.21 -4.02
N LEU A 84 10.72 0.37 -3.07
CA LEU A 84 10.80 -1.09 -3.28
C LEU A 84 9.42 -1.70 -3.55
N VAL A 85 8.37 -1.26 -2.85
CA VAL A 85 7.01 -1.72 -3.11
C VAL A 85 6.55 -1.30 -4.50
N LEU A 86 6.80 -0.06 -4.92
CA LEU A 86 6.46 0.39 -6.28
C LEU A 86 7.20 -0.43 -7.35
N LEU A 87 8.50 -0.66 -7.17
CA LEU A 87 9.28 -1.50 -8.09
C LEU A 87 8.74 -2.93 -8.14
N ALA A 88 8.37 -3.51 -7.00
CA ALA A 88 7.76 -4.84 -6.94
C ALA A 88 6.40 -4.87 -7.65
N ILE A 89 5.55 -3.85 -7.46
CA ILE A 89 4.26 -3.74 -8.15
C ILE A 89 4.47 -3.66 -9.66
N ILE A 90 5.40 -2.83 -10.13
CA ILE A 90 5.72 -2.70 -11.56
C ILE A 90 6.20 -4.05 -12.12
N ALA A 91 7.13 -4.72 -11.41
CA ALA A 91 7.66 -6.02 -11.84
C ALA A 91 6.57 -7.10 -11.91
N ILE A 92 5.70 -7.18 -10.90
CA ILE A 92 4.56 -8.09 -10.83
C ILE A 92 3.58 -7.80 -11.98
N PHE A 93 3.21 -6.54 -12.15
CA PHE A 93 2.27 -6.13 -13.19
C PHE A 93 2.82 -6.48 -14.57
N GLN A 94 4.13 -6.27 -14.79
CA GLN A 94 4.75 -6.58 -16.06
C GLN A 94 4.82 -8.08 -16.34
N LEU A 95 5.22 -8.86 -15.34
CA LEU A 95 5.27 -10.32 -15.42
C LEU A 95 3.90 -10.89 -15.81
N PHE A 96 2.82 -10.38 -15.19
CA PHE A 96 1.48 -10.91 -15.41
C PHE A 96 0.77 -10.32 -16.63
N SER A 97 1.07 -9.09 -17.03
CA SER A 97 0.35 -8.43 -18.13
C SER A 97 1.00 -8.68 -19.49
N TYR A 98 2.33 -8.84 -19.53
CA TYR A 98 3.08 -8.96 -20.79
C TYR A 98 3.93 -10.23 -20.87
N GLY A 99 4.01 -11.02 -19.78
CA GLY A 99 4.83 -12.23 -19.74
C GLY A 99 6.35 -11.97 -19.82
N SER A 100 6.77 -10.70 -19.81
CA SER A 100 8.17 -10.32 -20.01
C SER A 100 8.93 -10.27 -18.69
N THR A 101 10.21 -10.62 -18.73
CA THR A 101 11.09 -10.50 -17.58
C THR A 101 11.46 -9.05 -17.29
N TRP A 102 11.89 -8.75 -16.05
CA TRP A 102 12.31 -7.39 -15.66
C TRP A 102 13.41 -6.82 -16.56
N SER A 103 14.35 -7.66 -16.98
CA SER A 103 15.43 -7.28 -17.89
C SER A 103 14.91 -6.90 -19.28
N GLU A 104 13.96 -7.65 -19.82
CA GLU A 104 13.36 -7.34 -21.12
C GLU A 104 12.62 -6.00 -21.08
N TRP A 105 11.87 -5.75 -20.00
CA TRP A 105 11.14 -4.50 -19.85
C TRP A 105 12.05 -3.27 -19.83
N LEU A 106 13.19 -3.35 -19.13
CA LEU A 106 14.16 -2.24 -19.10
C LEU A 106 14.71 -1.89 -20.48
N THR A 107 14.77 -2.86 -21.41
CA THR A 107 15.24 -2.61 -22.79
C THR A 107 14.19 -1.92 -23.67
N LEU A 108 12.92 -1.92 -23.27
CA LEU A 108 11.83 -1.26 -24.02
C LEU A 108 11.81 0.26 -23.85
N PHE A 109 12.51 0.79 -22.85
CA PHE A 109 12.50 2.22 -22.55
C PHE A 109 13.79 2.91 -22.97
N THR A 110 13.63 4.14 -23.45
CA THR A 110 14.77 5.03 -23.63
C THR A 110 15.41 5.36 -22.25
N PRO A 111 16.72 5.65 -22.20
CA PRO A 111 17.38 6.06 -20.95
C PRO A 111 16.68 7.24 -20.26
N THR A 112 16.16 8.20 -21.03
CA THR A 112 15.41 9.36 -20.51
C THR A 112 14.12 8.95 -19.82
N THR A 113 13.40 7.97 -20.37
CA THR A 113 12.17 7.45 -19.75
C THR A 113 12.48 6.71 -18.45
N LEU A 114 13.57 5.92 -18.40
CA LEU A 114 14.00 5.26 -17.18
C LEU A 114 14.37 6.27 -16.08
N ILE A 115 15.09 7.34 -16.43
CA ILE A 115 15.40 8.43 -15.50
C ILE A 115 14.12 9.07 -14.96
N ALA A 116 13.14 9.36 -15.83
CA ALA A 116 11.87 9.94 -15.41
C ALA A 116 11.11 9.01 -14.44
N ILE A 117 11.08 7.69 -14.71
CA ILE A 117 10.46 6.70 -13.81
C ILE A 117 11.16 6.69 -12.45
N VAL A 118 12.49 6.70 -12.43
CA VAL A 118 13.27 6.74 -11.17
C VAL A 118 12.95 8.01 -10.38
N ILE A 119 12.89 9.17 -11.04
CA ILE A 119 12.53 10.44 -10.39
C ILE A 119 11.14 10.33 -9.77
N ILE A 120 10.14 9.82 -10.51
CA ILE A 120 8.78 9.64 -9.99
C ILE A 120 8.77 8.73 -8.76
N ILE A 121 9.45 7.58 -8.81
CA ILE A 121 9.50 6.63 -7.69
C ILE A 121 10.15 7.29 -6.46
N VAL A 122 11.23 8.03 -6.64
CA VAL A 122 11.92 8.74 -5.56
C VAL A 122 11.02 9.82 -4.97
N THR A 123 10.39 10.65 -5.80
CA THR A 123 9.48 11.72 -5.36
C THR A 123 8.30 11.15 -4.58
N VAL A 124 7.64 10.12 -5.10
CA VAL A 124 6.53 9.44 -4.42
C VAL A 124 7.01 8.82 -3.11
N GLY A 125 8.20 8.20 -3.11
CA GLY A 125 8.81 7.66 -1.90
C GLY A 125 9.01 8.71 -0.81
N ILE A 126 9.58 9.87 -1.16
CA ILE A 126 9.80 10.98 -0.22
C ILE A 126 8.47 11.49 0.35
N ILE A 127 7.48 11.73 -0.51
CA ILE A 127 6.14 12.19 -0.09
C ILE A 127 5.52 11.17 0.88
N ALA A 128 5.59 9.88 0.55
CA ALA A 128 5.08 8.81 1.40
C ALA A 128 5.84 8.72 2.74
N GLY A 129 7.16 8.94 2.74
CA GLY A 129 7.97 8.98 3.95
C GLY A 129 7.59 10.13 4.89
N ILE A 130 7.38 11.33 4.35
CA ILE A 130 6.94 12.51 5.10
C ILE A 130 5.52 12.28 5.64
N TYR A 131 4.59 11.89 4.77
CA TYR A 131 3.19 11.66 5.13
C TYR A 131 3.04 10.56 6.18
N SER A 132 3.81 9.47 6.05
CA SER A 132 3.82 8.40 7.05
C SER A 132 4.27 8.91 8.42
N TRP A 133 5.24 9.81 8.49
CA TRP A 133 5.67 10.34 9.78
C TRP A 133 4.59 11.22 10.40
N THR A 134 4.04 12.16 9.63
CA THR A 134 3.03 13.11 10.13
C THR A 134 1.77 12.39 10.61
N GLU A 135 1.29 11.41 9.85
CA GLU A 135 0.08 10.66 10.20
C GLU A 135 0.32 9.75 11.41
N ASN A 136 1.49 9.11 11.50
CA ASN A 136 1.80 8.26 12.64
C ASN A 136 2.02 9.06 13.93
N GLU A 137 2.63 10.25 13.86
CA GLU A 137 2.74 11.13 15.05
C GLU A 137 1.39 11.66 15.51
N LYS A 138 0.52 12.08 14.57
CA LYS A 138 -0.85 12.46 14.90
C LYS A 138 -1.57 11.33 15.62
N ARG A 139 -1.58 10.13 15.02
CA ARG A 139 -2.20 8.94 15.60
C ARG A 139 -1.63 8.55 16.97
N TYR A 140 -0.32 8.68 17.15
CA TYR A 140 0.33 8.40 18.43
C TYR A 140 -0.07 9.39 19.52
N ASN A 141 -0.19 10.68 19.18
CA ASN A 141 -0.61 11.70 20.13
C ASN A 141 -2.07 11.54 20.54
N ASP A 142 -2.95 11.18 19.60
CA ASP A 142 -4.35 10.87 19.88
C ASP A 142 -4.47 9.69 20.87
N MET A 143 -3.68 8.62 20.67
CA MET A 143 -3.66 7.45 21.56
C MET A 143 -3.07 7.71 22.96
N LYS A 144 -2.33 8.81 23.16
CA LYS A 144 -1.75 9.15 24.48
C LYS A 144 -2.74 9.91 25.36
N GLN A 145 -3.79 10.49 24.77
CA GLN A 145 -4.81 11.27 25.49
C GLN A 145 -5.93 10.42 26.11
N ASP A 146 -5.98 9.13 25.76
CA ASP A 146 -6.81 8.09 26.39
C ASP A 146 -6.04 7.30 27.47
#